data_AF-X1UZN6-F1
#
_entry.id   AF-X1UZN6-F1
#
_cell.length_a   1.000
_cell.length_b   1.000
_cell.length_c   1.000
_cell.angle_alpha   90.00
_cell.angle_beta   90.00
_cell.angle_gamma   90.00
#
_symmetry.space_group_name_H-M   'P 1'
#
loop_
_entity.id
_entity.type
_entity.pdbx_description
1 polymer ?
#
loop_
_entity_poly.entity_id
_entity_poly.type
_entity_poly.pdbx_seq_one_letter_code
_entity_poly.pdbx_strand_id
1 'polypeptide(L)'
;GGGAHCFSEYGFGNWGWSNGPLAAGSYTFDIYAGAGQCDINKGTLVGTLTVDYDGAEAIVTYNMYAGYTMDETHLYVGTDPLPIKKNGGYTTAPGQYLYGHNLDDATTDSYEVTGLSGDIYVVAHAVVCGLFDPSPP
;
A
#
# COMPACT_ATOMS: atom_id res chain seq x y z
N GLY A 1 -14.27 -5.29 -9.40
CA GLY A 1 -14.54 -4.23 -8.43
C GLY A 1 -13.92 -4.64 -7.13
N GLY A 2 -12.83 -4.01 -6.73
CA GLY A 2 -12.26 -4.10 -5.39
C GLY A 2 -12.24 -2.70 -4.80
N GLY A 3 -12.63 -2.57 -3.53
CA GLY A 3 -12.67 -1.30 -2.82
C GLY A 3 -11.45 -1.12 -1.93
N ALA A 4 -11.12 0.12 -1.59
CA ALA A 4 -10.19 0.44 -0.51
C ALA A 4 -10.96 0.41 0.82
N HIS A 5 -10.52 -0.42 1.76
CA HIS A 5 -11.11 -0.59 3.08
C HIS A 5 -10.19 -0.04 4.16
N CYS A 6 -10.70 0.84 5.01
CA CYS A 6 -9.93 1.49 6.05
C CYS A 6 -9.54 0.55 7.18
N PHE A 7 -8.33 0.71 7.70
CA PHE A 7 -7.86 -0.03 8.88
C PHE A 7 -8.76 0.15 10.10
N SER A 8 -9.41 1.31 10.25
CA SER A 8 -10.39 1.58 11.29
C SER A 8 -11.64 0.71 11.19
N GLU A 9 -12.04 0.29 9.98
CA GLU A 9 -13.16 -0.67 9.78
C GLU A 9 -12.83 -2.04 10.37
N TYR A 10 -11.54 -2.38 10.46
CA TYR A 10 -11.03 -3.59 11.11
C TYR A 10 -10.66 -3.39 12.59
N GLY A 11 -10.94 -2.21 13.16
CA GLY A 11 -10.68 -1.90 14.57
C GLY A 11 -9.25 -1.45 14.89
N PHE A 12 -8.44 -1.09 13.89
CA PHE A 12 -7.08 -0.58 14.10
C PHE A 12 -7.06 0.96 14.18
N GLY A 13 -6.24 1.49 15.09
CA GLY A 13 -6.00 2.94 15.23
C GLY A 13 -4.97 3.51 14.25
N ASN A 14 -4.22 2.66 13.55
CA ASN A 14 -3.32 3.08 12.48
C ASN A 14 -4.13 3.51 11.24
N TRP A 15 -3.56 4.41 10.45
CA TRP A 15 -4.15 4.87 9.21
C TRP A 15 -3.58 4.11 8.01
N GLY A 16 -4.39 3.97 6.96
CA GLY A 16 -4.10 3.16 5.79
C GLY A 16 -5.32 2.35 5.36
N TRP A 17 -5.20 1.68 4.23
CA TRP A 17 -6.28 0.89 3.64
C TRP A 17 -5.76 -0.41 3.03
N SER A 18 -6.65 -1.39 2.96
CA SER A 18 -6.48 -2.62 2.20
C SER A 18 -7.30 -2.55 0.92
N ASN A 19 -6.70 -2.94 -0.20
CA ASN A 19 -7.35 -2.94 -1.51
C ASN A 19 -7.73 -4.36 -1.88
N GLY A 20 -9.03 -4.65 -1.99
CA GLY A 20 -9.51 -5.96 -2.40
C GLY A 20 -10.95 -6.26 -1.94
N PRO A 21 -11.44 -7.48 -2.16
CA PRO A 21 -10.76 -8.56 -2.91
C PRO A 21 -10.57 -8.19 -4.40
N LEU A 22 -9.41 -8.52 -4.96
CA LEU A 22 -9.03 -8.32 -6.35
C LEU A 22 -8.92 -9.68 -7.04
N ALA A 23 -9.71 -9.88 -8.10
CA ALA A 23 -9.55 -11.02 -9.01
C ALA A 23 -8.34 -10.78 -9.93
N ALA A 24 -8.01 -11.77 -10.77
CA ALA A 24 -6.99 -11.56 -11.81
C ALA A 24 -7.36 -10.37 -12.73
N GLY A 25 -6.41 -9.48 -12.95
CA GLY A 25 -6.55 -8.25 -13.71
C GLY A 25 -5.50 -7.20 -13.35
N SER A 26 -5.58 -6.06 -14.04
CA SER A 26 -4.76 -4.87 -13.78
C SER A 26 -5.58 -3.82 -13.03
N TYR A 27 -5.01 -3.30 -11.94
CA TYR A 27 -5.63 -2.30 -11.08
C TYR A 27 -4.68 -1.13 -10.85
N THR A 28 -5.25 0.06 -10.66
CA THR A 28 -4.48 1.25 -10.29
C THR A 28 -5.16 1.92 -9.11
N PHE A 29 -4.37 2.22 -8.08
CA PHE A 29 -4.79 2.90 -6.88
C PHE A 29 -3.97 4.16 -6.68
N ASP A 30 -4.58 5.19 -6.11
CA ASP A 30 -3.88 6.42 -5.75
C ASP A 30 -3.10 6.24 -4.44
N ILE A 31 -1.88 6.79 -4.39
CA ILE A 31 -1.06 6.83 -3.17
C ILE A 31 -1.21 8.22 -2.56
N TYR A 32 -1.74 8.29 -1.34
CA TYR A 32 -1.86 9.53 -0.59
C TYR A 32 -0.89 9.58 0.60
N ALA A 33 -0.08 10.64 0.67
CA ALA A 33 0.73 10.96 1.84
C ALA A 33 -0.09 11.81 2.83
N GLY A 34 0.03 11.54 4.13
CA GLY A 34 -0.65 12.33 5.16
C GLY A 34 -2.18 12.15 5.23
N ALA A 35 -2.74 11.16 4.54
CA ALA A 35 -4.18 10.80 4.60
C ALA A 35 -4.53 10.05 5.90
N GLY A 36 -4.21 10.65 7.05
CA GLY A 36 -4.54 10.11 8.37
C GLY A 36 -6.03 9.83 8.51
N GLN A 37 -6.39 8.76 9.24
CA GLN A 37 -7.78 8.31 9.43
C GLN A 37 -8.53 8.00 8.14
N CYS A 38 -7.82 7.72 7.04
CA CYS A 38 -8.39 7.58 5.69
C CYS A 38 -9.11 8.80 5.15
N ASP A 39 -8.84 9.99 5.70
CA ASP A 39 -9.40 11.21 5.15
C ASP A 39 -8.55 11.68 3.96
N ILE A 40 -8.91 11.20 2.77
CA ILE A 40 -8.20 11.55 1.53
C ILE A 40 -8.20 13.05 1.24
N ASN A 41 -9.16 13.82 1.79
CA ASN A 41 -9.20 15.28 1.61
C ASN A 41 -8.11 16.01 2.41
N LYS A 42 -7.52 15.33 3.40
CA LYS A 42 -6.36 15.81 4.15
C LYS A 42 -5.05 15.24 3.62
N GLY A 43 -5.12 14.28 2.69
CA GLY A 43 -3.96 13.68 2.05
C GLY A 43 -3.47 14.49 0.86
N THR A 44 -2.18 14.39 0.59
CA THR A 44 -1.58 14.83 -0.67
C THR A 44 -1.48 13.63 -1.60
N LEU A 45 -2.01 13.74 -2.81
CA LEU A 45 -1.82 12.71 -3.84
C LEU A 45 -0.37 12.76 -4.32
N VAL A 46 0.39 11.70 -4.06
CA VAL A 46 1.85 11.66 -4.29
C VAL A 46 2.29 10.69 -5.37
N GLY A 47 1.40 9.81 -5.81
CA GLY A 47 1.71 8.80 -6.81
C GLY A 47 0.59 7.82 -7.03
N THR A 48 0.91 6.73 -7.72
CA THR A 48 0.00 5.63 -8.03
C THR A 48 0.64 4.28 -7.74
N LEU A 49 -0.18 3.34 -7.31
CA LEU A 49 0.16 1.93 -7.14
C LEU A 49 -0.55 1.14 -8.24
N THR A 50 0.21 0.44 -9.09
CA THR A 50 -0.34 -0.48 -10.07
C THR A 50 -0.19 -1.91 -9.59
N VAL A 51 -1.24 -2.71 -9.74
CA VAL A 51 -1.27 -4.13 -9.39
C VAL A 51 -1.68 -4.90 -10.62
N ASP A 52 -0.76 -5.66 -11.18
CA ASP A 52 -0.99 -6.59 -12.30
C ASP A 52 -0.99 -8.01 -11.75
N TYR A 53 -2.17 -8.61 -11.62
CA TYR A 53 -2.35 -9.94 -11.04
C TYR A 53 -2.89 -10.92 -12.09
N ASP A 54 -2.20 -12.04 -12.32
CA ASP A 54 -2.59 -13.03 -13.33
C ASP A 54 -3.37 -14.24 -12.78
N GLY A 55 -3.59 -14.28 -11.47
CA GLY A 55 -4.20 -15.43 -10.77
C GLY A 55 -3.20 -16.29 -9.99
N ALA A 56 -1.91 -16.19 -10.26
CA ALA A 56 -0.83 -16.92 -9.58
C ALA A 56 0.30 -16.01 -9.08
N GLU A 57 0.52 -14.89 -9.77
CA GLU A 57 1.57 -13.92 -9.52
C GLU A 57 1.02 -12.49 -9.63
N ALA A 58 1.41 -11.64 -8.70
CA ALA A 58 1.09 -10.22 -8.72
C ALA A 58 2.37 -9.38 -8.81
N ILE A 59 2.41 -8.50 -9.81
CA ILE A 59 3.43 -7.45 -9.92
C ILE A 59 2.82 -6.17 -9.37
N VAL A 60 3.42 -5.65 -8.30
CA VAL A 60 2.95 -4.42 -7.64
C VAL A 60 4.01 -3.35 -7.84
N THR A 61 3.65 -2.24 -8.49
CA THR A 61 4.59 -1.15 -8.79
C THR A 61 4.11 0.16 -8.18
N TYR A 62 5.00 0.81 -7.45
CA TYR A 62 4.86 2.15 -6.91
C TYR A 62 5.41 3.14 -7.92
N ASN A 63 4.67 4.18 -8.26
CA ASN A 63 5.11 5.25 -9.15
C ASN A 63 4.79 6.60 -8.53
N MET A 64 5.82 7.36 -8.19
CA MET A 64 5.69 8.67 -7.58
C MET A 64 5.51 9.75 -8.64
N TYR A 65 4.68 10.73 -8.34
CA TYR A 65 4.56 11.94 -9.14
C TYR A 65 5.78 12.84 -8.96
N ALA A 66 6.01 13.73 -9.93
CA ALA A 66 7.16 14.63 -9.94
C ALA A 66 7.20 15.47 -8.66
N GLY A 67 8.37 15.50 -8.01
CA GLY A 67 8.58 16.21 -6.74
C GLY A 67 8.39 15.35 -5.49
N TYR A 68 8.06 14.06 -5.66
CA TYR A 68 7.99 13.07 -4.57
C TYR A 68 8.93 11.90 -4.81
N THR A 69 9.51 11.41 -3.73
CA THR A 69 10.41 10.26 -3.67
C THR A 69 10.01 9.33 -2.54
N MET A 70 10.52 8.11 -2.53
CA MET A 70 10.31 7.11 -1.48
C MET A 70 11.65 6.68 -0.90
N ASP A 71 11.71 6.59 0.42
CA ASP A 71 12.87 6.08 1.17
C ASP A 71 12.65 4.66 1.69
N GLU A 72 11.39 4.24 1.81
CA GLU A 72 11.06 2.90 2.27
C GLU A 72 9.69 2.49 1.73
N THR A 73 9.58 1.27 1.27
CA THR A 73 8.33 0.66 0.81
C THR A 73 8.07 -0.62 1.58
N HIS A 74 6.81 -0.87 1.88
CA HIS A 74 6.33 -2.08 2.54
C HIS A 74 5.08 -2.56 1.82
N LEU A 75 5.03 -3.85 1.53
CA LEU A 75 3.95 -4.46 0.78
C LEU A 75 3.48 -5.75 1.45
N TYR A 76 2.16 -5.88 1.53
CA TYR A 76 1.48 -7.14 1.79
C TYR A 76 0.55 -7.46 0.61
N VAL A 77 0.65 -8.69 0.12
CA VAL A 77 -0.29 -9.28 -0.83
C VAL A 77 -0.66 -10.67 -0.31
N GLY A 78 -1.96 -10.96 -0.18
CA GLY A 78 -2.44 -12.24 0.32
C GLY A 78 -3.93 -12.45 0.14
N THR A 79 -4.43 -13.61 0.54
CA THR A 79 -5.85 -13.97 0.43
C THR A 79 -6.71 -13.40 1.55
N ASP A 80 -6.08 -12.92 2.63
CA ASP A 80 -6.75 -12.28 3.75
C ASP A 80 -6.73 -10.76 3.60
N PRO A 81 -7.74 -10.04 4.14
CA PRO A 81 -7.83 -8.58 4.00
C PRO A 81 -6.68 -7.82 4.65
N LEU A 82 -6.00 -8.41 5.64
CA LEU A 82 -4.86 -7.83 6.34
C LEU A 82 -3.83 -8.92 6.67
N PRO A 83 -2.54 -8.57 6.84
CA PRO A 83 -1.55 -9.53 7.28
C PRO A 83 -1.90 -10.10 8.66
N ILE A 84 -1.69 -11.40 8.84
CA ILE A 84 -1.93 -12.11 10.10
C ILE A 84 -0.59 -12.29 10.84
N LYS A 85 -0.53 -11.85 12.09
CA LYS A 85 0.60 -12.11 12.99
C LYS A 85 0.71 -13.60 13.28
N LYS A 86 1.90 -14.04 13.71
CA LYS A 86 2.13 -15.43 14.17
C LYS A 86 1.18 -15.90 15.27
N ASN A 87 0.55 -14.99 16.02
CA ASN A 87 -0.43 -15.31 17.07
C ASN A 87 -1.89 -15.36 16.56
N GLY A 88 -2.13 -15.24 15.25
CA GLY A 88 -3.45 -15.35 14.63
C GLY A 88 -4.26 -14.05 14.56
N GLY A 89 -3.75 -12.92 15.05
CA GLY A 89 -4.43 -11.62 14.96
C GLY A 89 -3.98 -10.82 13.73
N TYR A 90 -4.89 -10.04 13.12
CA TYR A 90 -4.53 -9.11 12.06
C TYR A 90 -3.54 -8.02 12.54
N THR A 91 -2.75 -7.49 11.60
CA THR A 91 -1.84 -6.38 11.84
C THR A 91 -1.90 -5.36 10.71
N THR A 92 -1.66 -4.11 11.06
CA THR A 92 -1.54 -3.00 10.11
C THR A 92 -0.18 -2.32 10.20
N ALA A 93 0.72 -2.83 11.04
CA ALA A 93 2.07 -2.28 11.20
C ALA A 93 2.94 -2.61 9.97
N PRO A 94 3.50 -1.60 9.26
CA PRO A 94 4.27 -1.82 8.02
C PRO A 94 5.48 -2.75 8.20
N GLY A 95 6.22 -2.63 9.29
CA GLY A 95 7.34 -3.53 9.60
C GLY A 95 6.94 -4.97 9.98
N GLN A 96 5.68 -5.33 9.81
CA GLN A 96 5.17 -6.72 9.89
C GLN A 96 4.66 -7.23 8.55
N TYR A 97 4.80 -6.42 7.48
CA TYR A 97 4.46 -6.84 6.13
C TYR A 97 5.58 -7.72 5.58
N LEU A 98 5.22 -8.64 4.69
CA LEU A 98 6.12 -9.70 4.25
C LEU A 98 7.24 -9.16 3.36
N TYR A 99 6.96 -8.11 2.60
CA TYR A 99 7.88 -7.50 1.66
C TYR A 99 8.19 -6.06 2.08
N GLY A 100 9.46 -5.68 1.96
CA GLY A 100 9.89 -4.31 2.19
C GLY A 100 11.25 -4.03 1.56
N HIS A 101 11.43 -2.83 1.04
CA HIS A 101 12.68 -2.34 0.48
C HIS A 101 13.07 -1.02 1.17
N ASN A 102 14.36 -0.87 1.48
CA ASN A 102 14.93 0.43 1.78
C ASN A 102 15.39 1.04 0.47
N LEU A 103 14.99 2.27 0.23
CA LEU A 103 15.23 3.04 -0.98
C LEU A 103 16.04 4.29 -0.61
N ASP A 104 16.51 4.99 -1.63
CA ASP A 104 17.25 6.26 -1.48
C ASP A 104 16.70 7.21 -2.54
N ASP A 105 15.75 8.07 -2.14
CA ASP A 105 15.09 9.03 -3.01
C ASP A 105 14.51 8.42 -4.32
N ALA A 106 13.96 7.21 -4.25
CA ALA A 106 13.46 6.49 -5.42
C ALA A 106 12.09 7.03 -5.87
N THR A 107 11.86 7.09 -7.19
CA THR A 107 10.55 7.49 -7.76
C THR A 107 9.70 6.31 -8.20
N THR A 108 10.30 5.12 -8.30
CA THR A 108 9.61 3.87 -8.64
C THR A 108 10.18 2.74 -7.80
N ASP A 109 9.33 1.81 -7.38
CA ASP A 109 9.72 0.54 -6.76
C ASP A 109 8.74 -0.55 -7.20
N SER A 110 9.16 -1.80 -7.23
CA SER A 110 8.32 -2.91 -7.68
C SER A 110 8.58 -4.19 -6.89
N TYR A 111 7.50 -4.94 -6.64
CA TYR A 111 7.53 -6.25 -6.03
C TYR A 111 6.91 -7.29 -6.96
N GLU A 112 7.53 -8.46 -6.99
CA GLU A 112 6.99 -9.66 -7.60
C GLU A 112 6.55 -10.61 -6.50
N VAL A 113 5.25 -10.91 -6.45
CA VAL A 113 4.66 -11.80 -5.44
C VAL A 113 4.07 -13.03 -6.11
N THR A 114 4.78 -14.15 -5.98
CA THR A 114 4.37 -15.46 -6.54
C THR A 114 3.62 -16.31 -5.51
N GLY A 115 2.93 -17.35 -5.97
CA GLY A 115 2.28 -18.34 -5.10
C GLY A 115 0.94 -17.87 -4.55
N LEU A 116 0.32 -16.92 -5.25
CA LEU A 116 -1.01 -16.42 -4.97
C LEU A 116 -2.06 -17.35 -5.60
N SER A 117 -3.29 -17.25 -5.10
CA SER A 117 -4.43 -17.98 -5.67
C SER A 117 -5.74 -17.36 -5.22
N GLY A 118 -6.77 -17.43 -6.05
CA GLY A 118 -8.08 -16.85 -5.74
C GLY A 118 -8.08 -15.34 -5.83
N ASP A 119 -8.93 -14.68 -5.05
CA ASP A 119 -8.90 -13.22 -4.95
C ASP A 119 -7.85 -12.78 -3.91
N ILE A 120 -7.18 -11.67 -4.19
CA ILE A 120 -6.11 -11.13 -3.33
C ILE A 120 -6.49 -9.79 -2.72
N TYR A 121 -5.83 -9.46 -1.63
CA TYR A 121 -5.85 -8.14 -1.00
C TYR A 121 -4.44 -7.56 -1.01
N VAL A 122 -4.35 -6.27 -1.25
CA VAL A 122 -3.08 -5.53 -1.36
C VAL A 122 -3.07 -4.39 -0.35
N VAL A 123 -2.08 -4.42 0.54
CA VAL A 123 -1.78 -3.33 1.47
C VAL A 123 -0.39 -2.80 1.15
N ALA A 124 -0.35 -1.54 0.71
CA ALA A 124 0.88 -0.86 0.33
C ALA A 124 1.14 0.30 1.28
N HIS A 125 2.38 0.42 1.75
CA HIS A 125 2.85 1.54 2.54
C HIS A 125 4.16 2.04 1.93
N ALA A 126 4.33 3.36 1.91
CA ALA A 126 5.56 4.01 1.47
C ALA A 126 5.89 5.18 2.42
N VAL A 127 7.15 5.31 2.78
CA VAL A 127 7.71 6.50 3.44
C VAL A 127 8.10 7.47 2.34
N VAL A 128 7.34 8.56 2.22
CA VAL A 128 7.45 9.50 1.10
C VAL A 128 8.15 10.78 1.55
N CYS A 129 9.13 11.20 0.75
CA CYS A 129 9.81 12.49 0.82
C CYS A 129 9.35 13.39 -0.32
N GLY A 130 9.29 14.70 -0.08
CA GLY A 130 8.85 15.67 -1.09
C GLY A 130 8.38 16.97 -0.47
N LEU A 131 8.02 17.93 -1.33
CA LEU A 131 7.49 19.21 -0.90
C LEU A 131 6.00 19.07 -0.54
N PHE A 132 5.76 18.50 0.63
CA PHE A 132 4.54 18.74 1.39
C PHE A 132 4.71 20.13 1.99
N ASP A 133 3.79 21.04 1.72
CA ASP A 133 3.80 22.45 2.15
C ASP A 133 4.53 22.63 3.50
N PRO A 134 5.56 23.49 3.60
CA PRO A 134 6.35 23.61 4.82
C PRO A 134 5.41 23.95 5.96
N SER A 135 5.44 23.15 7.03
CA SER A 135 4.98 23.63 8.33
C SER A 135 5.55 25.05 8.51
N PRO A 136 4.70 26.09 8.73
CA PRO A 136 5.23 27.42 8.95
C PRO A 136 6.13 27.42 10.20
N PRO A 137 7.13 28.31 10.26
CA PRO A 137 8.15 28.35 11.31
C PRO A 137 7.58 28.50 12.72
#